data_AF-A0A7C1PVE0-F1
#
_entry.id   AF-A0A7C1PVE0-F1
#
_cell.length_a   1.000
_cell.length_b   1.000
_cell.length_c   1.000
_cell.angle_alpha   90.00
_cell.angle_beta   90.00
_cell.angle_gamma   90.00
#
_symmetry.space_group_name_H-M   'P 1'
#
loop_
_entity.id
_entity.type
_entity.pdbx_description
1 polymer ?
#
loop_
_entity_poly.entity_id
_entity_poly.type
_entity_poly.pdbx_seq_one_letter_code
_entity_poly.pdbx_strand_id
1 'polypeptide(L)'
;MFKKMGLKSVVVLLLASIFMLQGIRNSAFGANKEVLTEEGAREVLKGVIPDVKILSVGPAPVEGLWEVTMESRGKKFILYIDSAKKNIVSGSIINIATRINLTKKKFNEINRIDISLIPLEDALVMGDPRAKYKVIVFDDPD
;
A
#
# COMPACT_ATOMS: atom_id res chain seq x y z
N MET A 1 19.25 -27.41 50.42
CA MET A 1 17.92 -28.05 50.48
C MET A 1 17.69 -29.13 49.40
N PHE A 2 18.74 -29.77 48.85
CA PHE A 2 18.63 -30.71 47.70
C PHE A 2 19.11 -32.14 47.99
N LYS A 3 19.30 -32.53 49.26
CA LYS A 3 20.06 -33.74 49.59
C LYS A 3 19.25 -35.06 49.59
N LYS A 4 17.99 -35.09 49.15
CA LYS A 4 17.19 -36.32 49.01
C LYS A 4 16.16 -36.26 47.88
N MET A 5 16.50 -35.68 46.73
CA MET A 5 15.63 -35.82 45.54
C MET A 5 16.04 -37.08 44.79
N GLY A 6 15.18 -38.12 44.88
CA GLY A 6 15.36 -39.35 44.11
C GLY A 6 15.33 -39.06 42.60
N LEU A 7 16.03 -39.89 41.82
CA LEU A 7 16.20 -39.71 40.37
C LEU A 7 14.88 -39.48 39.62
N LYS A 8 13.78 -40.09 40.11
CA LYS A 8 12.42 -39.90 39.57
C LYS A 8 11.91 -38.46 39.71
N SER A 9 12.19 -37.79 40.82
CA SER A 9 11.80 -36.38 41.05
C SER A 9 12.61 -35.41 40.19
N VAL A 10 13.87 -35.72 39.89
CA VAL A 10 14.71 -34.91 39.01
C VAL A 10 14.24 -35.01 37.56
N VAL A 11 13.85 -36.21 37.11
CA VAL A 11 13.30 -36.44 35.76
C VAL A 11 11.94 -35.75 35.57
N VAL A 12 11.07 -35.76 36.58
CA VAL A 12 9.78 -35.05 36.53
C VAL A 12 9.95 -33.54 36.46
N LEU A 13 10.92 -32.97 37.21
CA LEU A 13 11.23 -31.53 37.14
C LEU A 13 11.84 -31.12 35.79
N LEU A 14 12.69 -31.97 35.20
CA LEU A 14 13.22 -31.73 33.85
C LEU A 14 12.12 -31.77 32.79
N LEU A 15 11.19 -32.74 32.86
CA LEU A 15 10.07 -32.83 31.92
C LEU A 15 9.06 -31.67 32.08
N ALA A 16 8.81 -31.20 33.30
CA ALA A 16 7.96 -30.03 33.55
C ALA A 16 8.58 -28.72 33.01
N SER A 17 9.91 -28.59 33.06
CA SER A 17 10.61 -27.42 32.49
C SER A 17 10.54 -27.38 30.96
N ILE A 18 10.54 -28.54 30.29
CA ILE A 18 10.33 -28.64 28.84
C ILE A 18 8.89 -28.30 28.46
N PHE A 19 7.90 -28.61 29.31
CA PHE A 19 6.49 -28.26 29.07
C PHE A 19 6.21 -26.76 29.29
N MET A 20 6.86 -26.11 30.26
CA MET A 20 6.80 -24.66 30.45
C MET A 20 7.46 -23.88 29.30
N LEU A 21 8.50 -24.44 28.67
CA LEU A 21 9.14 -23.83 27.49
C LEU A 21 8.27 -23.90 26.22
N GLN A 22 7.34 -24.86 26.15
CA GLN A 22 6.35 -24.95 25.07
C GLN A 22 5.20 -23.95 25.25
N GLY A 23 4.96 -23.48 26.48
CA GLY A 23 3.87 -22.54 26.82
C GLY A 23 4.13 -21.07 26.45
N ILE A 24 5.35 -20.69 26.07
CA ILE A 24 5.72 -19.33 25.66
C ILE A 24 5.76 -19.17 24.12
N ARG A 25 5.41 -20.20 23.33
CA ARG A 25 5.46 -20.08 21.86
C ARG A 25 4.27 -19.36 21.22
N ASN A 26 3.25 -18.98 21.99
CA ASN A 26 2.02 -18.35 21.45
C ASN A 26 1.83 -16.88 21.83
N SER A 27 2.91 -16.14 22.12
CA SER A 27 2.83 -14.68 22.26
C SER A 27 3.99 -14.02 21.54
N ALA A 28 3.66 -13.44 20.37
CA ALA A 28 4.43 -12.45 19.63
C ALA A 28 5.76 -12.90 19.00
N PHE A 29 5.71 -13.42 17.76
CA PHE A 29 6.44 -12.85 16.61
C PHE A 29 6.04 -13.56 15.31
N GLY A 30 5.50 -12.80 14.35
CA GLY A 30 5.57 -13.13 12.93
C GLY A 30 4.67 -14.25 12.39
N ALA A 31 3.35 -14.15 12.55
CA ALA A 31 2.48 -14.71 11.51
C ALA A 31 2.77 -13.94 10.21
N ASN A 32 3.07 -14.63 9.12
CA ASN A 32 3.30 -14.08 7.79
C ASN A 32 2.41 -12.85 7.57
N LYS A 33 3.00 -11.65 7.58
CA LYS A 33 2.30 -10.43 7.21
C LYS A 33 2.14 -10.53 5.70
N GLU A 34 1.10 -11.25 5.28
CA GLU A 34 0.86 -11.58 3.89
C GLU A 34 0.78 -10.27 3.12
N VAL A 35 1.82 -10.01 2.33
CA VAL A 35 1.92 -8.80 1.51
C VAL A 35 0.82 -8.88 0.47
N LEU A 36 0.01 -7.84 0.33
CA LEU A 36 -0.99 -7.80 -0.72
C LEU A 36 -0.26 -7.62 -2.07
N THR A 37 -0.30 -8.65 -2.91
CA THR A 37 0.22 -8.57 -4.29
C THR A 37 -0.79 -7.93 -5.23
N GLU A 38 -0.37 -7.56 -6.43
CA GLU A 38 -1.28 -7.02 -7.45
C GLU A 38 -2.33 -8.04 -7.87
N GLU A 39 -1.95 -9.32 -7.98
CA GLU A 39 -2.85 -10.42 -8.28
C GLU A 39 -3.88 -10.59 -7.18
N GLY A 40 -3.45 -10.61 -5.91
CA GLY A 40 -4.35 -10.71 -4.76
C GLY A 40 -5.31 -9.53 -4.66
N ALA A 41 -4.83 -8.31 -4.91
CA ALA A 41 -5.69 -7.12 -5.00
C ALA A 41 -6.71 -7.27 -6.13
N ARG A 42 -6.28 -7.78 -7.30
CA ARG A 42 -7.17 -8.00 -8.44
C ARG A 42 -8.25 -9.03 -8.10
N GLU A 43 -7.91 -10.13 -7.43
CA GLU A 43 -8.87 -11.16 -7.02
C GLU A 43 -9.94 -10.61 -6.08
N VAL A 44 -9.54 -9.85 -5.06
CA VAL A 44 -10.47 -9.22 -4.11
C VAL A 44 -11.37 -8.21 -4.83
N LEU A 45 -10.84 -7.45 -5.78
CA LEU A 45 -11.56 -6.34 -6.40
C LEU A 45 -12.44 -6.72 -7.59
N LYS A 46 -12.15 -7.82 -8.29
CA LYS A 46 -12.96 -8.29 -9.45
C LYS A 46 -14.44 -8.48 -9.10
N GLY A 47 -14.76 -8.87 -7.86
CA GLY A 47 -16.14 -9.06 -7.41
C GLY A 47 -16.90 -7.76 -7.10
N VAL A 48 -16.19 -6.64 -6.97
CA VAL A 48 -16.76 -5.34 -6.58
C VAL A 48 -16.71 -4.33 -7.72
N ILE A 49 -15.61 -4.33 -8.48
CA ILE A 49 -15.33 -3.38 -9.55
C ILE A 49 -15.13 -4.16 -10.85
N PRO A 50 -16.09 -4.10 -11.80
CA PRO A 50 -15.91 -4.73 -13.11
C PRO A 50 -14.78 -4.06 -13.89
N ASP A 51 -14.10 -4.84 -14.74
CA ASP A 51 -13.04 -4.39 -15.64
C ASP A 51 -11.87 -3.66 -14.93
N VAL A 52 -11.56 -4.06 -13.70
CA VAL A 52 -10.47 -3.48 -12.93
C VAL A 52 -9.09 -3.95 -13.42
N LYS A 53 -8.21 -2.99 -13.71
CA LYS A 53 -6.78 -3.19 -13.94
C LYS A 53 -6.00 -2.63 -12.76
N ILE A 54 -5.29 -3.48 -12.03
CA ILE A 54 -4.39 -3.03 -10.96
C ILE A 54 -3.16 -2.40 -11.61
N LEU A 55 -2.77 -1.21 -11.14
CA LEU A 55 -1.59 -0.48 -11.60
C LEU A 55 -0.43 -0.57 -10.61
N SER A 56 -0.73 -0.57 -9.31
CA SER A 56 0.26 -0.78 -8.26
C SER A 56 -0.41 -1.08 -6.92
N VAL A 57 0.24 -1.87 -6.08
CA VAL A 57 -0.15 -2.09 -4.67
C VAL A 57 1.03 -1.74 -3.77
N GLY A 58 0.76 -1.05 -2.66
CA GLY A 58 1.80 -0.70 -1.68
C GLY A 58 1.24 -0.36 -0.30
N PRO A 59 2.11 -0.13 0.69
CA PRO A 59 1.66 0.30 2.02
C PRO A 59 0.98 1.66 1.94
N ALA A 60 -0.14 1.83 2.65
CA ALA A 60 -0.80 3.13 2.76
C ALA A 60 -0.12 4.01 3.84
N PRO A 61 -0.35 5.33 3.82
CA PRO A 61 0.09 6.23 4.90
C PRO A 61 -0.55 5.95 6.27
N VAL A 62 -1.64 5.18 6.30
CA VAL A 62 -2.31 4.72 7.52
C VAL A 62 -1.94 3.26 7.76
N GLU A 63 -1.40 2.97 8.94
CA GLU A 63 -1.03 1.61 9.31
C GLU A 63 -2.22 0.65 9.23
N GLY A 64 -1.95 -0.56 8.77
CA GLY A 64 -2.98 -1.57 8.59
C GLY A 64 -3.75 -1.46 7.27
N LEU A 65 -3.52 -0.42 6.46
CA LEU A 65 -4.09 -0.30 5.12
C LEU A 65 -3.02 -0.50 4.02
N TRP A 66 -3.45 -1.09 2.92
CA TRP A 66 -2.75 -1.15 1.64
C TRP A 66 -3.37 -0.12 0.70
N GLU A 67 -2.55 0.68 0.03
CA GLU A 67 -2.95 1.56 -1.06
C GLU A 67 -2.94 0.79 -2.38
N VAL A 68 -4.07 0.79 -3.07
CA VAL A 68 -4.21 0.14 -4.39
C VAL A 68 -4.54 1.22 -5.41
N THR A 69 -3.63 1.40 -6.37
CA THR A 69 -3.88 2.21 -7.55
C THR A 69 -4.39 1.30 -8.65
N MET A 70 -5.47 1.70 -9.30
CA MET A 70 -6.09 0.93 -10.37
C MET A 70 -6.63 1.83 -11.47
N GLU A 71 -6.99 1.20 -12.59
CA GLU A 71 -7.68 1.81 -13.70
C GLU A 71 -8.95 1.00 -14.00
N SER A 72 -10.05 1.72 -14.24
CA SER A 72 -11.28 1.13 -14.77
C SER A 72 -11.92 2.13 -15.73
N ARG A 73 -12.34 1.64 -16.90
CA ARG A 73 -12.96 2.46 -17.97
C ARG A 73 -12.15 3.72 -18.32
N GLY A 74 -10.83 3.59 -18.39
CA GLY A 74 -9.90 4.67 -18.73
C GLY A 74 -9.69 5.73 -17.63
N LYS A 75 -10.23 5.53 -16.43
CA LYS A 75 -10.02 6.42 -15.28
C LYS A 75 -9.20 5.72 -14.22
N LYS A 76 -8.21 6.43 -13.67
CA LYS A 76 -7.41 5.95 -12.53
C LYS A 76 -8.14 6.22 -11.22
N PHE A 77 -7.98 5.32 -10.26
CA PHE A 77 -8.54 5.41 -8.92
C PHE A 77 -7.52 4.94 -7.89
N ILE A 78 -7.64 5.48 -6.68
CA ILE A 78 -6.91 5.01 -5.50
C ILE A 78 -7.97 4.60 -4.47
N LEU A 79 -7.86 3.38 -3.96
CA LEU A 79 -8.62 2.91 -2.81
C LEU A 79 -7.68 2.22 -1.82
N TYR A 80 -8.23 1.90 -0.66
CA TYR A 80 -7.48 1.24 0.40
C TYR A 80 -8.13 -0.09 0.76
N ILE A 81 -7.30 -1.09 1.05
CA ILE A 81 -7.72 -2.41 1.52
C ILE A 81 -7.09 -2.64 2.89
N ASP A 82 -7.87 -3.10 3.86
CA ASP A 82 -7.31 -3.44 5.18
C ASP A 82 -6.39 -4.66 5.12
N SER A 83 -5.49 -4.79 6.10
CA SER A 83 -4.52 -5.89 6.14
C SER A 83 -5.17 -7.27 6.24
N ALA A 84 -6.43 -7.33 6.70
CA ALA A 84 -7.22 -8.55 6.71
C ALA A 84 -7.90 -8.88 5.37
N LYS A 85 -7.81 -8.00 4.36
CA LYS A 85 -8.42 -8.15 3.02
C LYS A 85 -9.94 -8.30 3.05
N LYS A 86 -10.60 -7.70 4.04
CA LYS A 86 -12.05 -7.82 4.29
C LYS A 86 -12.81 -6.53 4.02
N ASN A 87 -12.12 -5.39 4.03
CA ASN A 87 -12.73 -4.08 3.94
C ASN A 87 -12.07 -3.27 2.83
N ILE A 88 -12.90 -2.58 2.06
CA ILE A 88 -12.48 -1.55 1.11
C ILE A 88 -12.83 -0.19 1.73
N VAL A 89 -11.85 0.70 1.77
CA VAL A 89 -12.04 2.09 2.19
C VAL A 89 -11.88 2.98 0.96
N SER A 90 -12.96 3.68 0.62
CA SER A 90 -13.01 4.67 -0.45
C SER A 90 -13.01 6.07 0.17
N GLY A 91 -12.13 6.96 -0.30
CA GLY A 91 -12.03 8.31 0.21
C GLY A 91 -10.62 8.89 0.09
N SER A 92 -10.33 9.89 0.92
CA SER A 92 -9.02 10.54 0.98
C SER A 92 -8.39 10.38 2.35
N ILE A 93 -7.09 10.10 2.38
CA ILE A 93 -6.27 10.22 3.57
C ILE A 93 -5.75 11.65 3.63
N ILE A 94 -6.17 12.39 4.67
CA ILE A 94 -5.71 13.74 4.95
C ILE A 94 -4.81 13.70 6.18
N ASN A 95 -3.57 14.17 6.04
CA ASN A 95 -2.70 14.35 7.19
C ASN A 95 -3.21 15.53 8.02
N ILE A 96 -3.60 15.28 9.28
CA ILE A 96 -4.24 16.29 10.14
C ILE A 96 -3.29 17.46 10.45
N ALA A 97 -2.02 17.15 10.74
CA ALA A 97 -1.04 18.15 11.13
C ALA A 97 -0.72 19.14 10.00
N THR A 98 -0.56 18.64 8.78
CA THR A 98 -0.20 19.45 7.60
C THR A 98 -1.40 19.89 6.77
N ARG A 99 -2.59 19.32 7.03
CA ARG A 99 -3.82 19.46 6.22
C ARG A 99 -3.65 19.05 4.76
N ILE A 100 -2.61 18.27 4.45
CA ILE A 100 -2.33 17.79 3.10
C ILE A 100 -3.19 16.55 2.81
N ASN A 101 -3.91 16.58 1.69
CA ASN A 101 -4.58 15.40 1.14
C ASN A 101 -3.54 14.51 0.41
N LEU A 102 -3.12 13.43 1.08
CA LEU A 102 -2.10 12.51 0.59
C LEU A 102 -2.59 11.70 -0.62
N THR A 103 -3.87 11.31 -0.62
CA THR A 103 -4.48 10.60 -1.75
C THR A 103 -4.52 11.48 -3.00
N LYS A 104 -4.90 12.77 -2.87
CA LYS A 104 -4.88 13.72 -3.99
C LYS A 104 -3.45 13.96 -4.50
N LYS A 105 -2.48 14.07 -3.60
CA LYS A 105 -1.07 14.20 -3.98
C LYS A 105 -0.62 13.01 -4.81
N LYS A 106 -0.86 11.79 -4.33
CA LYS A 106 -0.55 10.56 -5.05
C LYS A 106 -1.31 10.46 -6.38
N PHE A 107 -2.58 10.82 -6.39
CA PHE A 107 -3.40 10.86 -7.60
C PHE A 107 -2.80 11.80 -8.67
N ASN A 108 -2.31 12.97 -8.25
CA ASN A 108 -1.65 13.88 -9.18
C ASN A 108 -0.32 13.28 -9.69
N GLU A 109 0.44 12.60 -8.85
CA GLU A 109 1.70 11.93 -9.24
C GLU A 109 1.48 10.84 -10.28
N ILE A 110 0.49 9.95 -10.09
CA ILE A 110 0.19 8.87 -11.05
C ILE A 110 -0.43 9.37 -12.37
N ASN A 111 -0.91 10.62 -12.40
CA ASN A 111 -1.44 11.27 -13.60
C ASN A 111 -0.46 12.25 -14.24
N ARG A 112 0.78 12.33 -13.73
CA ARG A 112 1.81 13.14 -14.40
C ARG A 112 2.12 12.55 -15.77
N ILE A 113 2.17 13.44 -16.75
CA ILE A 113 2.62 13.15 -18.11
C ILE A 113 4.12 13.43 -18.14
N ASP A 114 4.87 12.56 -18.81
CA ASP A 114 6.27 12.84 -19.13
C ASP A 114 6.30 13.89 -20.26
N ILE A 115 6.69 15.11 -19.91
CA ILE A 115 6.73 16.26 -20.83
C ILE A 115 7.74 16.01 -21.96
N SER A 116 8.75 15.17 -21.75
CA SER A 116 9.74 14.85 -22.80
C SER A 116 9.16 14.05 -23.96
N LEU A 117 8.00 13.42 -23.76
CA LEU A 117 7.28 12.69 -24.81
C LEU A 117 6.41 13.62 -25.67
N ILE A 118 6.28 14.90 -25.31
CA ILE A 118 5.52 15.87 -26.09
C ILE A 118 6.48 16.51 -27.10
N PRO A 119 6.29 16.30 -28.42
CA PRO A 119 7.09 16.98 -29.44
C PRO A 119 6.80 18.48 -29.40
N LEU A 120 7.85 19.30 -29.29
CA LEU A 120 7.75 20.75 -29.21
C LEU A 120 8.46 21.45 -30.38
N GLU A 121 8.94 20.69 -31.36
CA GLU A 121 9.70 21.19 -32.50
C GLU A 121 8.89 22.18 -33.33
N ASP A 122 7.60 21.87 -33.54
CA ASP A 122 6.66 22.71 -34.30
C ASP A 122 5.79 23.60 -33.40
N ALA A 123 6.11 23.70 -32.11
CA ALA A 123 5.31 24.48 -31.17
C ALA A 123 5.53 25.99 -31.35
N LEU A 124 4.44 26.75 -31.38
CA LEU A 124 4.49 28.21 -31.35
C LEU A 124 4.78 28.70 -29.91
N VAL A 125 5.96 29.27 -29.68
CA VAL A 125 6.30 29.85 -28.37
C VAL A 125 5.62 31.21 -28.22
N MET A 126 4.67 31.30 -27.29
CA MET A 126 4.04 32.56 -26.89
C MET A 126 4.60 33.05 -25.54
N GLY A 127 5.15 34.26 -25.50
CA GLY A 127 5.71 34.88 -24.29
C GLY A 127 7.24 34.76 -24.16
N ASP A 128 7.77 34.78 -22.94
CA ASP A 128 9.21 34.68 -22.66
C ASP A 128 9.69 33.21 -22.78
N PRO A 129 10.63 32.89 -23.70
CA PRO A 129 11.19 31.55 -23.84
C PRO A 129 11.87 31.01 -22.56
N ARG A 130 12.27 31.90 -21.64
CA ARG A 130 12.93 31.59 -20.36
C ARG A 130 11.99 31.62 -19.16
N ALA A 131 10.67 31.68 -19.38
CA ALA A 131 9.69 31.68 -18.30
C ALA A 131 9.88 30.47 -17.36
N LYS A 132 9.81 30.72 -16.04
CA LYS A 132 9.93 29.70 -14.99
C LYS A 132 8.85 28.62 -15.09
N TYR A 133 7.65 29.01 -15.50
CA TYR A 133 6.51 28.13 -15.67
C TYR A 133 6.15 28.10 -17.15
N LYS A 134 6.07 26.89 -17.71
CA LYS A 134 5.67 26.66 -19.09
C LYS A 134 4.33 25.93 -19.10
N VAL A 135 3.44 26.35 -19.99
CA VAL A 135 2.15 25.71 -20.24
C VAL A 135 2.16 25.24 -21.68
N ILE A 136 1.84 23.97 -21.91
CA ILE A 136 1.67 23.40 -23.24
C ILE A 136 0.18 23.33 -23.51
N VAL A 137 -0.27 23.95 -24.59
CA VAL A 137 -1.67 23.96 -25.03
C VAL A 137 -1.73 23.19 -26.33
N PHE A 138 -2.60 22.18 -26.39
CA PHE A 138 -2.99 21.53 -27.63
C PHE A 138 -4.26 22.23 -28.10
N ASP A 139 -4.21 22.82 -29.28
CA ASP A 139 -5.29 23.63 -29.85
C ASP A 139 -5.57 23.16 -31.29
N ASP A 140 -6.82 23.34 -31.72
CA ASP A 140 -7.30 23.03 -33.07
C ASP A 140 -7.89 24.33 -33.66
N PRO A 141 -7.45 24.80 -34.84
CA PRO A 141 -7.87 26.11 -35.37
C PRO A 141 -9.33 26.19 -35.82
N ASP A 142 -10.08 25.07 -35.86
CA ASP A 142 -11.51 25.01 -36.21
C ASP A 142 -12.44 25.39 -35.04
#